data_AF-A0AAN8WY20-F1
#
_entry.id   AF-A0AAN8WY20-F1
#
_cell.length_a   1.000
_cell.length_b   1.000
_cell.length_c   1.000
_cell.angle_alpha   90.00
_cell.angle_beta   90.00
_cell.angle_gamma   90.00
#
_symmetry.space_group_name_H-M   'P 1'
#
loop_
_entity.id
_entity.type
_entity.pdbx_description
1 polymer ?
#
loop_
_entity_poly.entity_id
_entity_poly.type
_entity_poly.pdbx_seq_one_letter_code
_entity_poly.pdbx_strand_id
1 'polypeptide(L)'
;MIRQTKNEFIKKLCENIKVNQKHFRSYIRSKTAIKDTVVRFKNRNGNVIRHDLETTNEINRVFQGGLIQEDTRDMPEFVTGYNGTEIENVQVYENTVKDMLKDINGNKSGGPDDIRTMQRDIKRLEKWSKMWLLDFSVDKCITFHVGHRNPNFEYEMNVQKLNKHEVVK
;
A
#
# COMPACT_ATOMS: atom_id res chain seq x y z
N MET A 1 46.38 -6.96 9.08
CA MET A 1 45.58 -8.20 9.05
C MET A 1 44.08 -7.95 9.28
N ILE A 2 43.64 -7.53 10.47
CA ILE A 2 42.21 -7.47 10.85
C ILE A 2 41.32 -6.61 9.91
N ARG A 3 41.81 -5.46 9.45
CA ARG A 3 41.07 -4.55 8.55
C ARG A 3 40.83 -5.15 7.17
N GLN A 4 41.78 -5.95 6.68
CA GLN A 4 41.75 -6.56 5.35
C GLN A 4 40.74 -7.71 5.32
N THR A 5 40.76 -8.56 6.36
CA THR A 5 39.80 -9.65 6.56
C THR A 5 38.36 -9.14 6.69
N LYS A 6 38.16 -8.00 7.37
CA LYS A 6 36.85 -7.36 7.48
C LYS A 6 36.33 -6.87 6.11
N ASN A 7 37.20 -6.29 5.29
CA ASN A 7 36.82 -5.82 3.96
C ASN A 7 36.45 -6.98 3.03
N GLU A 8 37.19 -8.08 3.08
CA GLU A 8 36.87 -9.30 2.32
C GLU A 8 35.53 -9.91 2.73
N PHE A 9 35.23 -9.94 4.04
CA PHE A 9 33.94 -10.40 4.54
C PHE A 9 32.78 -9.52 4.03
N ILE A 10 32.91 -8.19 4.11
CA ILE A 10 31.88 -7.26 3.62
C ILE A 10 31.68 -7.42 2.11
N LYS A 11 32.77 -7.59 1.34
CA LYS A 11 32.69 -7.81 -0.11
C LYS A 11 31.89 -9.06 -0.46
N LYS A 12 32.18 -10.19 0.19
CA LYS A 12 31.42 -11.45 0.05
C LYS A 12 29.95 -11.29 0.45
N LEU A 13 29.66 -10.46 1.44
CA LEU A 13 28.30 -10.14 1.87
C LEU A 13 27.53 -9.42 0.77
N CYS A 14 28.15 -8.42 0.14
CA CYS A 14 27.56 -7.63 -0.93
C CYS A 14 27.34 -8.44 -2.21
N GLU A 15 28.32 -9.28 -2.59
CA GLU A 15 28.22 -10.17 -3.75
C GLU A 15 27.03 -11.14 -3.64
N ASN A 16 26.72 -11.60 -2.42
CA ASN A 16 25.63 -12.54 -2.15
C ASN A 16 24.29 -11.90 -1.80
N ILE A 17 24.12 -10.57 -1.90
CA ILE A 17 22.87 -9.88 -1.53
C ILE A 17 21.65 -10.43 -2.28
N LYS A 18 21.80 -10.68 -3.59
CA LYS A 18 20.70 -11.13 -4.45
C LYS A 18 20.28 -12.58 -4.16
N VAL A 19 21.18 -13.39 -3.59
CA VAL A 19 20.94 -14.81 -3.27
C VAL A 19 20.52 -15.00 -1.81
N ASN A 20 21.14 -14.26 -0.88
CA ASN A 20 20.88 -14.36 0.55
C ASN A 20 20.79 -12.97 1.22
N GLN A 21 19.69 -12.28 0.93
CA GLN A 21 19.41 -10.96 1.47
C GLN A 21 19.30 -10.94 3.01
N LYS A 22 18.92 -12.08 3.64
CA LYS A 22 18.79 -12.20 5.10
C LYS A 22 20.13 -12.06 5.82
N HIS A 23 21.19 -12.67 5.28
CA HIS A 23 22.53 -12.59 5.88
C HIS A 23 23.07 -11.16 5.84
N PHE A 24 22.87 -10.45 4.72
CA PHE A 24 23.19 -9.04 4.59
C PHE A 24 22.42 -8.16 5.59
N ARG A 25 21.08 -8.31 5.64
CA ARG A 25 20.23 -7.55 6.57
C ARG A 25 20.58 -7.82 8.04
N SER A 26 20.93 -9.07 8.39
CA SER A 26 21.39 -9.45 9.73
C SER A 26 22.68 -8.73 10.11
N TYR A 27 23.66 -8.69 9.21
CA TYR A 27 24.91 -7.96 9.43
C TYR A 27 24.68 -6.46 9.60
N ILE A 28 23.88 -5.83 8.72
CA ILE A 28 23.55 -4.40 8.85
C ILE A 28 22.89 -4.14 10.22
N ARG A 29 21.90 -4.95 10.60
CA ARG A 29 21.23 -4.85 11.90
C ARG A 29 22.18 -5.00 13.08
N SER A 30 23.21 -5.84 12.96
CA SER A 30 24.24 -6.00 13.99
C SER A 30 25.13 -4.75 14.16
N LYS A 31 25.17 -3.86 13.17
CA LYS A 31 25.97 -2.62 13.17
C LYS A 31 25.14 -1.36 13.39
N THR A 32 23.80 -1.44 13.27
CA THR A 32 22.91 -0.32 13.58
C THR A 32 22.90 -0.03 15.09
N ALA A 33 23.16 1.22 15.48
CA ALA A 33 23.17 1.65 16.88
C ALA A 33 21.77 1.61 17.52
N ILE A 34 20.74 1.89 16.72
CA ILE A 34 19.33 1.87 17.15
C ILE A 34 18.78 0.46 16.89
N LYS A 35 18.63 -0.31 17.96
CA LYS A 35 17.88 -1.57 17.95
C LYS A 35 16.41 -1.23 18.21
N ASP A 36 15.77 -0.63 17.22
CA ASP A 36 14.34 -0.33 17.35
C ASP A 36 13.61 -1.67 17.44
N THR A 37 13.21 -1.99 18.66
CA THR A 37 12.50 -3.20 18.99
C THR A 37 11.16 -2.70 19.45
N VAL A 38 10.07 -3.18 18.85
CA VAL A 38 8.72 -2.88 19.32
C VAL A 38 8.72 -3.13 20.83
N VAL A 39 8.59 -2.05 21.60
CA VAL A 39 8.60 -2.12 23.06
C VAL A 39 7.50 -3.08 23.46
N ARG A 40 7.83 -4.09 24.27
CA ARG A 40 6.84 -5.08 24.70
C ARG A 40 5.67 -4.35 25.35
N PHE A 41 4.47 -4.61 24.85
CA PHE A 41 3.26 -3.97 25.33
C PHE A 41 2.96 -4.37 26.77
N LYS A 42 2.38 -3.46 27.54
CA LYS A 42 1.79 -3.76 28.84
C LYS A 42 0.29 -3.97 28.67
N ASN A 43 -0.26 -4.94 29.37
CA ASN A 43 -1.71 -5.09 29.47
C ASN A 43 -2.31 -4.03 30.42
N ARG A 44 -3.65 -3.99 30.54
CA ARG A 44 -4.38 -3.11 31.48
C ARG A 44 -3.93 -3.24 32.94
N ASN A 45 -3.40 -4.39 33.33
CA ASN A 45 -2.92 -4.65 34.68
C ASN A 45 -1.48 -4.18 34.89
N GLY A 46 -0.85 -3.55 33.88
CA GLY A 46 0.53 -3.08 33.92
C GLY A 46 1.59 -4.17 33.67
N ASN A 47 1.17 -5.41 33.42
CA ASN A 47 2.07 -6.54 33.19
C ASN A 47 2.57 -6.57 31.75
N VAL A 48 3.85 -6.87 31.57
CA VAL A 48 4.48 -6.97 30.24
C VAL A 48 4.00 -8.24 29.53
N ILE A 49 3.45 -8.05 28.33
CA ILE A 49 2.97 -9.13 27.48
C ILE A 49 4.16 -9.88 26.87
N ARG A 50 4.15 -11.22 27.00
CA ARG A 50 5.24 -12.08 26.53
C ARG A 50 4.88 -12.97 25.36
N HIS A 51 3.59 -13.13 25.08
CA HIS A 51 3.07 -13.97 24.00
C HIS A 51 2.44 -13.14 22.87
N ASP A 52 2.67 -13.58 21.64
CA ASP A 52 2.21 -12.87 20.42
C ASP A 52 0.68 -12.84 20.32
N LEU A 53 0.00 -13.90 20.80
CA LEU A 53 -1.46 -13.96 20.83
C LEU A 53 -2.05 -12.89 21.75
N GLU A 54 -1.51 -12.75 22.96
CA GLU A 54 -1.93 -11.70 23.89
C GLU A 54 -1.63 -10.30 23.33
N THR A 55 -0.51 -10.14 22.63
CA THR A 55 -0.15 -8.86 21.99
C THR A 55 -1.17 -8.50 20.91
N THR A 56 -1.53 -9.46 20.06
CA THR A 56 -2.55 -9.30 19.01
C THR A 56 -3.90 -8.91 19.61
N ASN A 57 -4.33 -9.61 20.66
CA ASN A 57 -5.60 -9.33 21.33
C ASN A 57 -5.62 -7.94 21.98
N GLU A 58 -4.52 -7.53 22.63
CA GLU A 58 -4.41 -6.22 23.27
C GLU A 58 -4.42 -5.09 22.24
N ILE A 59 -3.69 -5.25 21.14
CA ILE A 59 -3.69 -4.30 20.01
C ILE A 59 -5.10 -4.19 19.41
N ASN A 60 -5.73 -5.33 19.09
CA ASN A 60 -7.06 -5.35 18.50
C ASN A 60 -8.07 -4.63 19.40
N ARG A 61 -8.02 -4.85 20.71
CA ARG A 61 -8.86 -4.14 21.68
C ARG A 61 -8.62 -2.63 21.68
N VAL A 62 -7.36 -2.18 21.68
CA VAL A 62 -7.03 -0.75 21.63
C VAL A 62 -7.53 -0.14 20.32
N PHE A 63 -7.38 -0.85 19.21
CA PHE A 63 -7.90 -0.43 17.91
C PHE A 63 -9.43 -0.30 17.91
N GLN A 64 -10.14 -1.31 18.40
CA GLN A 64 -11.60 -1.30 18.50
C GLN A 64 -12.12 -0.20 19.42
N GLY A 65 -11.40 0.13 20.49
CA GLY A 65 -11.77 1.21 21.40
C GLY A 65 -11.41 2.61 20.90
N GLY A 66 -10.47 2.73 19.98
CA GLY A 66 -10.03 4.00 19.38
C GLY A 66 -10.73 4.33 18.06
N LEU A 67 -11.34 3.34 17.41
CA LEU A 67 -12.26 3.57 16.30
C LEU A 67 -13.55 4.17 16.86
N ILE A 68 -13.96 5.28 16.26
CA ILE A 68 -15.25 5.92 16.54
C ILE A 68 -16.32 4.85 16.35
N GLN A 69 -17.19 4.62 17.35
CA GLN A 69 -18.43 3.89 17.10
C GLN A 69 -19.24 4.74 16.12
N GLU A 70 -19.13 4.42 14.84
CA GLU A 70 -19.82 5.16 13.80
C GLU A 70 -21.32 4.98 14.00
N ASP A 71 -22.03 6.11 13.99
CA ASP A 71 -23.49 6.12 14.10
C ASP A 71 -24.08 5.55 12.81
N THR A 72 -24.60 4.33 12.88
CA THR A 72 -25.16 3.64 11.72
C THR A 72 -26.58 4.09 11.37
N ARG A 73 -27.17 5.01 12.14
CA ARG A 73 -28.55 5.47 11.94
C ARG A 73 -28.74 6.25 10.64
N ASP A 74 -27.71 6.96 10.19
CA ASP A 74 -27.71 7.77 8.94
C ASP A 74 -26.83 7.15 7.84
N MET A 75 -26.61 5.83 7.86
CA MET A 75 -25.82 5.18 6.82
C MET A 75 -26.55 5.28 5.47
N PRO A 76 -25.97 5.92 4.44
CA PRO A 76 -26.63 6.04 3.14
C PRO A 76 -26.83 4.66 2.52
N GLU A 77 -27.97 4.45 1.87
CA GLU A 77 -28.19 3.23 1.12
C GLU A 77 -27.15 3.10 0.01
N PHE A 78 -26.55 1.92 -0.09
CA PHE A 78 -25.64 1.58 -1.18
C PHE A 78 -26.45 1.44 -2.46
N VAL A 79 -26.63 2.55 -3.17
CA VAL A 79 -27.16 2.52 -4.53
C VAL A 79 -26.06 1.96 -5.42
N THR A 80 -26.19 0.72 -5.86
CA THR A 80 -25.33 0.16 -6.90
C THR A 80 -25.56 0.97 -8.17
N GLY A 81 -24.63 1.88 -8.50
CA GLY A 81 -24.68 2.68 -9.73
C GLY A 81 -24.45 1.89 -11.01
N TYR A 82 -24.65 0.56 -10.97
CA TYR A 82 -24.43 -0.36 -12.06
C TYR A 82 -25.79 -0.74 -12.67
N ASN A 83 -26.11 -0.14 -13.81
CA ASN A 83 -27.31 -0.46 -14.60
C ASN A 83 -27.05 -1.59 -15.62
N GLY A 84 -26.04 -2.42 -15.39
CA GLY A 84 -25.70 -3.52 -16.29
C GLY A 84 -26.40 -4.82 -15.90
N THR A 85 -26.31 -5.82 -16.77
CA THR A 85 -26.83 -7.16 -16.49
C THR A 85 -26.10 -7.77 -15.30
N GLU A 86 -26.87 -8.34 -14.38
CA GLU A 86 -26.32 -9.17 -13.31
C GLU A 86 -25.68 -10.42 -13.92
N ILE A 87 -24.51 -10.80 -13.40
CA ILE A 87 -23.82 -11.99 -13.89
C ILE A 87 -24.44 -13.19 -13.16
N GLU A 88 -25.37 -13.86 -13.83
CA GLU A 88 -26.07 -15.01 -13.24
C GLU A 88 -25.18 -16.25 -13.11
N ASN A 89 -24.24 -16.44 -14.06
CA ASN A 89 -23.38 -17.62 -14.09
C ASN A 89 -21.92 -17.25 -14.40
N VAL A 90 -21.06 -17.39 -13.40
CA VAL A 90 -19.62 -17.25 -13.56
C VAL A 90 -19.01 -18.65 -13.76
N GLN A 91 -18.53 -18.94 -14.97
CA GLN A 91 -17.82 -20.19 -15.26
C GLN A 91 -16.31 -19.94 -15.18
N VAL A 92 -15.66 -20.50 -14.15
CA VAL A 92 -14.21 -20.41 -13.96
C VAL A 92 -13.60 -21.80 -14.19
N TYR A 93 -12.71 -21.91 -15.17
CA TYR A 93 -12.03 -23.17 -15.48
C TYR A 93 -10.56 -23.11 -15.08
N GLU A 94 -10.08 -24.20 -14.47
CA GLU A 94 -8.71 -24.32 -13.96
C GLU A 94 -7.66 -24.05 -15.04
N ASN A 95 -7.87 -24.58 -16.24
CA ASN A 95 -6.93 -24.46 -17.35
C ASN A 95 -6.75 -23.00 -17.76
N THR A 96 -7.87 -22.27 -17.87
CA THR A 96 -7.88 -20.85 -18.23
C THR A 96 -7.19 -20.01 -17.16
N VAL A 97 -7.42 -20.31 -15.88
CA VAL A 97 -6.75 -19.62 -14.76
C VAL A 97 -5.25 -19.89 -14.78
N LYS A 98 -4.83 -21.14 -15.01
CA LYS A 98 -3.41 -21.52 -15.12
C LYS A 98 -2.69 -20.77 -16.23
N ASP A 99 -3.31 -20.62 -17.39
CA ASP A 99 -2.71 -19.92 -18.52
C ASP A 99 -2.65 -18.40 -18.26
N MET A 100 -3.71 -17.81 -17.68
CA MET A 100 -3.67 -16.40 -17.24
C MET A 100 -2.57 -16.15 -16.21
N LEU A 101 -2.36 -17.05 -15.25
CA LEU A 101 -1.32 -16.92 -14.22
C LEU A 101 0.11 -17.04 -14.77
N LYS A 102 0.33 -17.82 -15.83
CA LYS A 102 1.65 -17.91 -16.49
C LYS A 102 2.04 -16.60 -17.16
N ASP A 103 1.06 -15.92 -17.76
CA ASP A 103 1.27 -14.68 -18.51
C ASP A 103 1.26 -13.43 -17.60
N ILE A 104 0.81 -13.57 -16.35
CA ILE A 104 0.90 -12.51 -15.35
C ILE A 104 2.38 -12.24 -15.00
N ASN A 105 2.81 -11.02 -15.28
CA ASN A 105 4.10 -10.54 -14.83
C ASN A 105 4.02 -10.25 -13.32
N GLY A 106 4.59 -11.11 -12.48
CA GLY A 106 4.59 -10.95 -11.02
C GLY A 106 5.25 -9.68 -10.47
N ASN A 107 5.94 -8.90 -11.31
CA ASN A 107 6.48 -7.58 -10.96
C ASN A 107 5.60 -6.41 -11.42
N LYS A 108 4.42 -6.70 -12.00
CA LYS A 108 3.43 -5.71 -12.43
C LYS A 108 2.08 -6.07 -11.84
N SER A 109 1.45 -5.13 -11.16
CA SER A 109 0.01 -5.18 -10.98
C SER A 109 -0.64 -4.87 -12.33
N GLY A 110 -1.48 -5.78 -12.85
CA GLY A 110 -2.40 -5.49 -13.94
C GLY A 110 -3.51 -4.56 -13.43
N GLY A 111 -3.13 -3.35 -13.02
CA GLY A 111 -4.10 -2.30 -12.75
C GLY A 111 -4.78 -1.91 -14.07
N PRO A 112 -6.02 -1.42 -14.03
CA PRO A 112 -6.64 -0.80 -15.20
C PRO A 112 -5.95 0.55 -15.45
N ASP A 113 -4.71 0.52 -15.94
CA ASP A 113 -3.85 1.68 -16.20
C ASP A 113 -4.29 2.45 -17.47
N ASP A 114 -5.58 2.38 -17.81
CA ASP A 114 -6.20 3.23 -18.82
C ASP A 114 -6.44 4.61 -18.20
N ILE A 115 -6.03 5.67 -18.91
CA ILE A 115 -6.26 7.08 -18.54
C ILE A 115 -7.72 7.32 -18.12
N ARG A 116 -8.66 6.63 -18.79
CA ARG A 116 -10.09 6.73 -18.53
C ARG A 116 -10.48 6.22 -17.14
N THR A 117 -9.84 5.16 -16.68
CA THR A 117 -10.13 4.57 -15.36
C THR A 117 -9.63 5.48 -14.25
N MET A 118 -8.39 5.96 -14.36
CA MET A 118 -7.82 6.90 -13.39
C MET A 118 -8.63 8.20 -13.33
N GLN A 119 -9.00 8.79 -14.47
CA GLN A 119 -9.82 10.00 -14.51
C GLN A 119 -11.22 9.77 -13.89
N ARG A 120 -11.83 8.60 -14.11
CA ARG A 120 -13.10 8.22 -13.49
C ARG A 120 -12.99 8.13 -11.97
N ASP A 121 -11.92 7.52 -11.47
CA ASP A 121 -11.72 7.37 -10.03
C ASP A 121 -11.44 8.72 -9.36
N ILE A 122 -10.72 9.63 -10.03
CA ILE A 122 -10.57 11.04 -9.59
C ILE A 122 -11.93 11.73 -9.46
N LYS A 123 -12.84 11.57 -10.44
CA LYS A 123 -14.19 12.16 -10.36
C LYS A 123 -15.05 11.52 -9.27
N ARG A 124 -14.86 10.23 -8.97
CA ARG A 124 -15.52 9.56 -7.83
C ARG A 124 -15.05 10.12 -6.50
N LEU A 125 -13.73 10.31 -6.34
CA LEU A 125 -13.15 10.95 -5.16
C LEU A 125 -13.68 12.37 -4.98
N GLU A 126 -13.75 13.16 -6.05
CA GLU A 126 -14.34 14.51 -6.03
C GLU A 126 -15.79 14.48 -5.51
N LYS A 127 -16.63 13.56 -6.02
CA LYS A 127 -18.02 13.41 -5.57
C LYS A 127 -18.11 13.00 -4.10
N TRP A 128 -17.28 12.04 -3.68
CA TRP A 128 -17.23 11.59 -2.29
C TRP A 128 -16.84 12.75 -1.36
N SER A 129 -15.76 13.45 -1.68
CA SER A 129 -15.26 14.60 -0.92
C SER A 129 -16.34 15.67 -0.73
N LYS A 130 -17.09 16.01 -1.78
CA LYS A 130 -18.26 16.92 -1.70
C LYS A 130 -19.36 16.41 -0.78
N MET A 131 -19.70 15.13 -0.88
CA MET A 131 -20.75 14.50 -0.06
C MET A 131 -20.42 14.54 1.44
N TRP A 132 -19.14 14.47 1.78
CA TRP A 132 -18.65 14.50 3.16
C TRP A 132 -18.17 15.88 3.62
N LEU A 133 -18.35 16.94 2.83
CA LEU A 133 -17.86 18.29 3.11
C LEU A 133 -16.33 18.36 3.36
N LEU A 134 -15.58 17.48 2.69
CA LEU A 134 -14.12 17.35 2.76
C LEU A 134 -13.48 17.75 1.44
N ASP A 135 -13.89 18.89 0.88
CA ASP A 135 -13.48 19.35 -0.45
C ASP A 135 -11.95 19.38 -0.62
N PHE A 136 -11.48 18.79 -1.73
CA PHE A 136 -10.07 18.82 -2.08
C PHE A 136 -9.62 20.21 -2.53
N SER A 137 -8.50 20.68 -1.97
CA SER A 137 -7.77 21.84 -2.49
C SER A 137 -6.97 21.42 -3.73
N VAL A 138 -7.49 21.70 -4.92
CA VAL A 138 -6.92 21.24 -6.20
C VAL A 138 -5.49 21.73 -6.40
N ASP A 139 -5.17 22.92 -5.92
CA ASP A 139 -3.84 23.53 -5.91
C ASP A 139 -2.79 22.68 -5.17
N LYS A 140 -3.21 21.94 -4.14
CA LYS A 140 -2.36 21.06 -3.34
C LYS A 140 -2.33 19.63 -3.86
N CYS A 141 -3.23 19.27 -4.76
CA CYS A 141 -3.27 17.94 -5.36
C CYS A 141 -2.27 17.85 -6.50
N ILE A 142 -1.36 16.89 -6.42
CA ILE A 142 -0.29 16.69 -7.38
C ILE A 142 -0.37 15.30 -8.01
N THR A 143 -0.14 15.23 -9.32
CA THR A 143 -0.05 13.98 -10.07
C THR A 143 1.41 13.55 -10.16
N PHE A 144 1.69 12.33 -9.70
CA PHE A 144 2.99 11.69 -9.83
C PHE A 144 2.97 10.70 -11.00
N HIS A 145 3.81 10.94 -11.99
CA HIS A 145 4.04 10.00 -13.07
C HIS A 145 5.24 9.12 -12.76
N VAL A 146 4.98 7.84 -12.51
CA VAL A 146 6.02 6.85 -12.20
C VAL A 146 6.19 5.90 -13.38
N GLY A 147 7.45 5.56 -13.69
CA GLY A 147 7.81 4.55 -14.67
C GLY A 147 8.24 5.09 -16.05
N HIS A 148 9.15 4.36 -16.69
CA HIS A 148 9.81 4.80 -17.94
C HIS A 148 8.91 4.78 -19.18
N ARG A 149 7.77 4.08 -19.13
CA ARG A 149 6.76 4.04 -20.20
C ARG A 149 5.51 4.85 -19.85
N ASN A 150 5.59 5.74 -18.86
CA ASN A 150 4.45 6.55 -18.47
C ASN A 150 4.24 7.69 -19.50
N PRO A 151 3.07 7.77 -20.15
CA PRO A 151 2.77 8.80 -21.15
C PRO A 151 2.47 10.19 -20.54
N ASN A 152 2.56 10.36 -19.22
CA ASN A 152 2.40 11.65 -18.52
C ASN A 152 1.03 12.32 -18.77
N PHE A 153 -0.04 11.52 -18.68
CA PHE A 153 -1.41 11.98 -18.91
C PHE A 153 -1.84 13.12 -17.98
N GLU A 154 -2.74 13.97 -18.46
CA GLU A 154 -3.33 15.05 -17.67
C GLU A 154 -4.65 14.63 -17.04
N TYR A 155 -4.83 15.02 -15.79
CA TYR A 155 -6.04 14.74 -15.02
C TYR A 155 -6.67 16.03 -14.51
N GLU A 156 -7.99 16.00 -14.35
CA GLU A 156 -8.79 17.15 -13.95
C GLU A 156 -9.66 16.84 -12.73
N MET A 157 -9.67 17.74 -11.76
CA MET A 157 -10.47 17.69 -10.54
C MET A 157 -11.11 19.07 -10.29
N ASN A 158 -12.42 19.13 -10.00
CA ASN A 158 -13.16 20.40 -9.86
C ASN A 158 -12.98 21.37 -11.05
N VAL A 159 -12.97 20.84 -12.29
CA VAL A 159 -12.79 21.63 -13.54
C VAL A 159 -11.38 22.25 -13.68
N GLN A 160 -10.47 21.96 -12.76
CA GLN A 160 -9.10 22.44 -12.78
C GLN A 160 -8.13 21.27 -13.05
N LYS A 161 -7.10 21.53 -13.86
CA LYS A 161 -6.05 20.54 -14.12
C LYS A 161 -5.17 20.38 -12.89
N LEU A 162 -4.83 19.12 -12.58
CA LEU A 162 -3.92 18.82 -11.48
C LEU A 162 -2.48 19.21 -11.82
N ASN A 163 -1.78 19.75 -10.82
CA ASN A 163 -0.37 20.07 -10.93
C ASN A 163 0.44 18.78 -11.12
N LYS A 164 1.48 18.83 -11.95
CA LYS A 164 2.41 17.72 -12.12
C LYS A 164 3.62 17.96 -11.22
N HIS A 165 4.14 16.91 -10.62
CA HIS A 165 5.42 17.02 -9.92
C HIS A 165 6.55 17.14 -10.95
N GLU A 166 7.26 18.26 -10.96
CA GLU A 166 8.46 18.45 -11.78
C GLU A 166 9.62 17.68 -11.16
N VAL A 167 10.09 16.64 -11.86
CA VAL A 167 11.36 16.00 -11.51
C VAL A 167 12.47 16.86 -12.12
N VAL A 168 13.13 17.68 -11.30
CA VAL A 168 14.39 18.34 -11.69
C VAL A 168 15.38 17.23 -12.01
N LYS A 169 15.80 17.16 -13.28
CA LYS A 169 16.84 16.23 -13.75
C LYS A 169 18.23 16.77 -13.45
#